data_AF-A0A9Q0XKE4-F1
#
_entry.id   AF-A0A9Q0XKE4-F1
#
_cell.length_a   1.000
_cell.length_b   1.000
_cell.length_c   1.000
_cell.angle_alpha   90.00
_cell.angle_beta   90.00
_cell.angle_gamma   90.00
#
_symmetry.space_group_name_H-M   'P 1'
#
loop_
_entity.id
_entity.type
_entity.pdbx_description
1 polymer ?
#
loop_
_entity_poly.entity_id
_entity_poly.type
_entity_poly.pdbx_seq_one_letter_code
_entity_poly.pdbx_strand_id
1 'polypeptide(L)'
;MCGCTSSRGNAKSSPLNQPEAAASAKEAKAGSKNMPRRIPISKQLASIKALGKGSDLEKAVATAALVYDNAADADGKLRKSDAKKLLESQFMHFMQGQETKPKYLEIISGFDENKNDPIDFEDFMVQLLSLALMSDLRQEIRNAMLGVADGNSNPHLQLRSLTVSGHG
;
A
#
# COMPACT_ATOMS: atom_id res chain seq x y z
N MET A 1 -3.36 -62.39 -35.89
CA MET A 1 -2.95 -61.55 -34.75
C MET A 1 -3.94 -61.81 -33.61
N CYS A 2 -3.47 -62.49 -32.56
CA CYS A 2 -4.23 -63.02 -31.41
C CYS A 2 -4.82 -61.87 -30.55
N GLY A 3 -5.93 -61.97 -29.82
CA GLY A 3 -6.77 -63.11 -29.42
C GLY A 3 -6.65 -63.42 -27.93
N CYS A 4 -7.55 -62.84 -27.11
CA CYS A 4 -8.02 -63.23 -25.75
C CYS A 4 -7.03 -63.43 -24.57
N THR A 5 -7.41 -62.96 -23.37
CA THR A 5 -7.82 -63.78 -22.20
C THR A 5 -7.74 -62.96 -20.89
N SER A 6 -8.79 -63.05 -20.07
CA SER A 6 -8.85 -62.58 -18.68
C SER A 6 -8.55 -63.73 -17.72
N SER A 7 -7.80 -63.50 -16.64
CA SER A 7 -7.89 -64.35 -15.44
C SER A 7 -7.48 -63.64 -14.15
N ARG A 8 -8.02 -64.19 -13.07
CA ARG A 8 -8.36 -63.65 -11.76
C ARG A 8 -7.24 -63.95 -10.76
N GLY A 9 -6.86 -62.96 -9.95
CA GLY A 9 -6.21 -63.16 -8.64
C GLY A 9 -7.15 -62.64 -7.57
N ASN A 10 -7.69 -63.56 -6.78
CA ASN A 10 -8.68 -63.35 -5.72
C ASN A 10 -7.99 -63.19 -4.35
N ALA A 11 -8.70 -62.52 -3.44
CA ALA A 11 -8.53 -62.53 -1.99
C ALA A 11 -7.33 -61.75 -1.41
N LYS A 12 -7.45 -60.91 -0.38
CA LYS A 12 -8.52 -60.76 0.61
C LYS A 12 -8.36 -59.43 1.39
N SER A 13 -9.51 -58.80 1.63
CA SER A 13 -9.92 -58.00 2.80
C SER A 13 -9.16 -56.72 3.22
N SER A 14 -9.74 -55.57 2.86
CA SER A 14 -10.05 -54.46 3.78
C SER A 14 -11.06 -54.93 4.87
N PRO A 15 -11.52 -54.12 5.85
CA PRO A 15 -11.26 -52.70 6.16
C PRO A 15 -11.09 -52.41 7.67
N LEU A 16 -10.68 -51.19 8.07
CA LEU A 16 -11.39 -50.49 9.17
C LEU A 16 -11.04 -49.00 9.22
N ASN A 17 -12.08 -48.18 9.11
CA ASN A 17 -12.09 -46.77 9.49
C ASN A 17 -12.04 -46.63 11.02
N GLN A 18 -11.48 -45.50 11.50
CA GLN A 18 -12.05 -44.55 12.48
C GLN A 18 -11.07 -43.99 13.56
N PRO A 19 -11.39 -42.79 14.12
CA PRO A 19 -10.46 -41.74 14.59
C PRO A 19 -10.29 -41.72 16.12
N GLU A 20 -9.77 -40.58 16.65
CA GLU A 20 -9.53 -40.22 18.08
C GLU A 20 -8.21 -40.75 18.69
N ALA A 21 -7.45 -40.04 19.54
CA ALA A 21 -7.52 -38.67 20.07
C ALA A 21 -6.15 -38.32 20.71
N ALA A 22 -5.93 -37.01 20.84
CA ALA A 22 -5.22 -36.31 21.91
C ALA A 22 -3.68 -36.32 22.07
N ALA A 23 -3.22 -35.10 22.35
CA ALA A 23 -2.02 -34.68 23.08
C ALA A 23 -0.70 -34.50 22.29
N SER A 24 -0.38 -33.25 21.96
CA SER A 24 0.50 -32.46 22.82
C SER A 24 0.62 -31.03 22.30
N ALA A 25 0.03 -30.09 23.03
CA ALA A 25 0.32 -28.67 22.89
C ALA A 25 1.77 -28.43 23.30
N LYS A 26 2.62 -28.02 22.36
CA LYS A 26 3.78 -27.20 22.66
C LYS A 26 3.58 -25.86 21.99
N GLU A 27 3.08 -24.91 22.78
CA GLU A 27 3.27 -23.49 22.55
C GLU A 27 4.77 -23.23 22.32
N ALA A 28 5.16 -23.14 21.06
CA ALA A 28 6.32 -22.33 20.71
C ALA A 28 5.87 -20.88 20.85
N LYS A 29 6.00 -20.35 22.07
CA LYS A 29 6.01 -18.91 22.34
C LYS A 29 7.26 -18.36 21.65
N ALA A 30 7.16 -18.17 20.34
CA ALA A 30 8.15 -17.47 19.56
C ALA A 30 8.15 -16.03 20.08
N GLY A 31 9.19 -15.71 20.85
CA GLY A 31 9.38 -14.41 21.44
C GLY A 31 9.16 -13.33 20.39
N SER A 32 8.41 -12.30 20.77
CA SER A 32 8.32 -11.04 20.05
C SER A 32 9.75 -10.50 19.93
N LYS A 33 10.41 -10.89 18.84
CA LYS A 33 11.73 -10.44 18.46
C LYS A 33 11.54 -8.96 18.18
N ASN A 34 12.07 -8.11 19.06
CA ASN A 34 12.02 -6.65 18.97
C ASN A 34 12.19 -6.22 17.51
N MET A 35 11.07 -5.94 16.83
CA MET A 35 11.15 -5.38 15.48
C MET A 35 11.76 -3.98 15.67
N PRO A 36 12.85 -3.66 14.96
CA PRO A 36 13.41 -2.32 15.00
C PRO A 36 12.27 -1.34 14.73
N ARG A 37 12.01 -0.44 15.68
CA ARG A 37 10.97 0.59 15.50
C ARG A 37 11.34 1.35 14.23
N ARG A 38 10.43 1.37 13.25
CA ARG A 38 10.63 2.15 12.03
C ARG A 38 10.88 3.61 12.42
N ILE A 39 12.00 4.15 11.96
CA ILE A 39 12.36 5.55 12.19
C ILE A 39 11.35 6.39 11.42
N PRO A 40 10.73 7.42 12.03
CA PRO A 40 9.82 8.32 11.31
C PRO A 40 10.51 8.95 10.10
N ILE A 41 9.78 9.12 8.99
CA ILE A 41 10.30 9.70 7.74
C ILE A 41 10.93 11.08 7.99
N SER A 42 10.34 11.90 8.85
CA SER A 42 10.90 13.22 9.22
C SER A 42 12.30 13.12 9.83
N LYS A 43 12.56 12.10 10.66
CA LYS A 43 13.89 11.84 11.23
C LYS A 43 14.85 11.27 10.19
N GLN A 44 14.36 10.43 9.27
CA GLN A 44 15.17 9.93 8.15
C GLN A 44 15.60 11.10 7.24
N LEU A 45 14.67 11.96 6.84
CA LEU A 45 14.95 13.16 6.03
C LEU A 45 15.97 14.09 6.70
N ALA A 46 15.82 14.36 8.00
CA ALA A 46 16.74 15.21 8.74
C ALA A 46 18.18 14.65 8.80
N SER A 47 18.34 13.33 8.65
CA SER A 47 19.66 12.69 8.62
C SER A 47 20.39 12.85 7.27
N ILE A 48 19.67 13.22 6.21
CA ILE A 48 20.23 13.39 4.86
C ILE A 48 20.78 14.82 4.73
N LYS A 49 22.10 14.97 4.92
CA LYS A 49 22.79 16.27 4.90
C LYS A 49 22.52 17.09 3.63
N ALA A 50 22.38 16.43 2.47
CA ALA A 50 22.11 17.09 1.20
C ALA A 50 20.77 17.84 1.18
N LEU A 51 19.75 17.33 1.87
CA LEU A 51 18.42 17.96 1.94
C LEU A 51 18.38 19.21 2.81
N GLY A 52 19.37 19.43 3.67
CA GLY A 52 19.44 20.62 4.52
C GLY A 52 19.47 21.93 3.73
N LYS A 53 20.00 21.89 2.49
CA LYS A 53 20.02 23.02 1.55
C LYS A 53 19.13 22.79 0.31
N GLY A 54 18.41 21.68 0.27
CA GLY A 54 17.57 21.30 -0.87
C GLY A 54 16.32 22.18 -0.97
N SER A 55 15.89 22.40 -2.20
CA SER A 55 14.60 23.00 -2.54
C SER A 55 13.42 22.14 -2.05
N ASP A 56 12.23 22.73 -2.01
CA ASP A 56 11.03 21.99 -1.61
C ASP A 56 10.70 20.84 -2.56
N LEU A 57 11.03 20.97 -3.85
CA LEU A 57 10.88 19.89 -4.82
C LEU A 57 11.84 18.74 -4.55
N GLU A 58 13.12 19.01 -4.28
CA GLU A 58 14.09 17.97 -3.91
C GLU A 58 13.67 17.25 -2.63
N LYS A 59 13.15 17.98 -1.63
CA LYS A 59 12.62 17.39 -0.40
C LYS A 59 11.38 16.54 -0.65
N ALA A 60 10.48 16.96 -1.54
CA ALA A 60 9.29 16.20 -1.91
C ALA A 60 9.67 14.88 -2.61
N VAL A 61 10.61 14.93 -3.56
CA VAL A 61 11.11 13.73 -4.26
C VAL A 61 11.83 12.79 -3.28
N ALA A 62 12.67 13.32 -2.39
CA ALA A 62 13.33 12.51 -1.36
C ALA A 62 12.33 11.89 -0.37
N THR A 63 11.23 12.59 -0.09
CA THR A 63 10.13 12.03 0.71
C THR A 63 9.47 10.87 -0.01
N ALA A 64 9.17 11.00 -1.31
CA ALA A 64 8.61 9.91 -2.11
C ALA A 64 9.54 8.69 -2.18
N ALA A 65 10.85 8.92 -2.36
CA ALA A 65 11.86 7.86 -2.33
C ALA A 65 11.90 7.13 -0.99
N LEU A 66 11.94 7.85 0.14
CA LEU A 66 11.92 7.23 1.47
C LEU A 66 10.62 6.47 1.77
N VAL A 67 9.47 6.97 1.29
CA VAL A 67 8.19 6.26 1.41
C VAL A 67 8.26 4.91 0.68
N TYR A 68 8.81 4.91 -0.54
CA TYR A 68 9.02 3.68 -1.32
C TYR A 68 10.02 2.73 -0.63
N ASP A 69 11.21 3.22 -0.28
CA ASP A 69 12.29 2.40 0.32
C ASP A 69 11.89 1.77 1.65
N ASN A 70 11.06 2.47 2.45
CA ASN A 70 10.53 1.92 3.69
C ASN A 70 9.51 0.79 3.45
N ALA A 71 8.90 0.70 2.27
CA ALA A 71 7.94 -0.34 1.91
C ALA A 71 8.57 -1.47 1.08
N ALA A 72 9.62 -1.18 0.33
CA ALA A 72 10.32 -2.13 -0.52
C ALA A 72 10.97 -3.26 0.29
N ASP A 73 11.18 -4.39 -0.39
CA ASP A 73 11.90 -5.54 0.14
C ASP A 73 13.43 -5.35 0.06
N ALA A 74 14.16 -6.40 0.45
CA ALA A 74 15.63 -6.38 0.46
C ALA A 74 16.26 -6.20 -0.93
N ASP A 75 15.51 -6.50 -2.00
CA ASP A 75 15.95 -6.34 -3.39
C ASP A 75 15.58 -4.96 -3.94
N GLY A 76 15.00 -4.08 -3.11
CA GLY A 76 14.55 -2.75 -3.51
C GLY A 76 13.34 -2.79 -4.43
N LYS A 77 12.51 -3.84 -4.32
CA LYS A 77 11.28 -3.99 -5.10
C LYS A 77 10.05 -3.91 -4.20
N LEU A 78 8.93 -3.52 -4.77
CA LEU A 78 7.64 -3.45 -4.08
C LEU A 78 6.60 -4.23 -4.85
N ARG A 79 5.80 -5.07 -4.20
CA ARG A 79 4.69 -5.77 -4.88
C ARG A 79 3.61 -4.76 -5.26
N LYS A 80 2.99 -4.91 -6.44
CA LYS A 80 1.87 -4.05 -6.86
C LYS A 80 0.76 -3.93 -5.80
N SER A 81 0.36 -5.03 -5.16
CA SER A 81 -0.66 -5.01 -4.10
C SER A 81 -0.27 -4.18 -2.89
N ASP A 82 1.03 -4.14 -2.55
CA ASP A 82 1.52 -3.36 -1.42
C ASP A 82 1.76 -1.89 -1.84
N ALA A 83 2.16 -1.65 -3.08
CA ALA A 83 2.21 -0.32 -3.68
C ALA A 83 0.83 0.36 -3.71
N LYS A 84 -0.22 -0.39 -4.08
CA LYS A 84 -1.61 0.08 -4.03
C LYS A 84 -1.99 0.52 -2.63
N LYS A 85 -1.82 -0.34 -1.62
CA LYS A 85 -2.12 0.00 -0.21
C LYS A 85 -1.30 1.20 0.28
N LEU A 86 -0.03 1.27 -0.12
CA LEU A 86 0.85 2.38 0.24
C LEU A 86 0.30 3.70 -0.32
N LEU A 87 0.01 3.75 -1.62
CA LEU A 87 -0.57 4.93 -2.26
C LEU A 87 -1.94 5.27 -1.66
N GLU A 88 -2.81 4.28 -1.46
CA GLU A 88 -4.11 4.44 -0.79
C GLU A 88 -3.96 5.12 0.59
N SER A 89 -2.94 4.75 1.36
CA SER A 89 -2.65 5.35 2.66
C SER A 89 -2.02 6.74 2.60
N GLN A 90 -1.16 7.02 1.62
CA GLN A 90 -0.44 8.29 1.52
C GLN A 90 -1.28 9.38 0.84
N PHE A 91 -2.16 9.00 -0.09
CA PHE A 91 -2.93 9.92 -0.94
C PHE A 91 -4.39 10.05 -0.53
N MET A 92 -4.78 9.65 0.69
CA MET A 92 -6.18 9.62 1.15
C MET A 92 -6.98 10.88 0.75
N HIS A 93 -6.42 12.06 0.95
CA HIS A 93 -7.07 13.34 0.61
C HIS A 93 -7.14 13.60 -0.91
N PHE A 94 -6.14 13.15 -1.66
CA PHE A 94 -6.12 13.32 -3.13
C PHE A 94 -7.09 12.38 -3.84
N MET A 95 -7.40 11.23 -3.23
CA MET A 95 -8.31 10.24 -3.82
C MET A 95 -9.76 10.45 -3.40
N GLN A 96 -10.01 11.21 -2.33
CA GLN A 96 -11.35 11.50 -1.86
C GLN A 96 -12.18 12.19 -2.96
N GLY A 97 -13.33 11.59 -3.30
CA GLY A 97 -14.22 12.06 -4.36
C GLY A 97 -13.77 11.70 -5.79
N GLN A 98 -12.63 11.03 -5.93
CA GLN A 98 -12.11 10.55 -7.21
C GLN A 98 -12.46 9.08 -7.47
N GLU A 99 -12.94 8.34 -6.46
CA GLU A 99 -13.00 6.88 -6.46
C GLU A 99 -13.93 6.29 -7.53
N THR A 100 -14.88 7.09 -8.01
CA THR A 100 -15.85 6.70 -9.05
C THR A 100 -15.43 7.15 -10.46
N LYS A 101 -14.36 7.94 -10.59
CA LYS A 101 -13.92 8.45 -11.90
C LYS A 101 -13.30 7.30 -12.73
N PRO A 102 -13.63 7.16 -14.03
CA PRO A 102 -13.14 6.05 -14.86
C PRO A 102 -11.62 5.87 -14.84
N LYS A 103 -10.88 6.98 -14.92
CA LYS A 103 -9.41 6.95 -14.93
C LYS A 103 -8.81 6.49 -13.59
N TYR A 104 -9.48 6.79 -12.47
CA TYR A 104 -9.07 6.28 -11.17
C TYR A 104 -9.24 4.76 -11.11
N LEU A 105 -10.40 4.27 -11.54
CA LEU A 105 -10.69 2.84 -11.59
C LEU A 105 -9.71 2.09 -12.50
N GLU A 106 -9.34 2.67 -13.64
CA GLU A 106 -8.33 2.13 -14.56
C GLU A 106 -6.98 1.93 -13.84
N ILE A 107 -6.47 2.98 -13.16
CA ILE A 107 -5.19 2.90 -12.44
C ILE A 107 -5.24 1.89 -11.30
N ILE A 108 -6.31 1.90 -10.50
CA ILE A 108 -6.47 0.95 -9.40
C ILE A 108 -6.58 -0.50 -9.93
N SER A 109 -7.26 -0.72 -11.06
CA SER A 109 -7.34 -2.04 -11.67
C SER A 109 -5.98 -2.54 -12.19
N GLY A 110 -5.13 -1.64 -12.72
CA GLY A 110 -3.76 -1.99 -13.13
C GLY A 110 -2.85 -2.46 -11.99
N PHE A 111 -3.16 -2.10 -10.74
CA PHE A 111 -2.51 -2.66 -9.54
C PHE A 111 -3.07 -4.03 -9.12
N ASP A 112 -4.36 -4.29 -9.39
CA ASP A 112 -4.99 -5.57 -9.09
C ASP A 112 -4.59 -6.64 -10.13
N GLU A 113 -4.31 -6.21 -11.36
CA GLU A 113 -3.69 -7.02 -12.41
C GLU A 113 -2.26 -7.42 -12.04
N ASN A 114 -2.03 -8.74 -11.99
CA ASN A 114 -0.77 -9.33 -11.57
C ASN A 114 -0.24 -8.74 -10.26
N LYS A 115 -1.12 -8.64 -9.25
CA LYS A 115 -0.87 -7.98 -7.95
C LYS A 115 0.39 -8.38 -7.16
N ASN A 116 1.02 -9.49 -7.52
CA ASN A 116 2.26 -9.98 -6.90
C ASN A 116 3.52 -9.60 -7.67
N ASP A 117 3.38 -9.05 -8.89
CA ASP A 117 4.49 -8.61 -9.69
C ASP A 117 5.23 -7.49 -8.97
N PRO A 118 6.57 -7.54 -8.95
CA PRO A 118 7.38 -6.47 -8.38
C PRO A 118 7.36 -5.26 -9.31
N ILE A 119 7.30 -4.08 -8.70
CA ILE A 119 7.56 -2.79 -9.35
C ILE A 119 8.80 -2.16 -8.73
N ASP A 120 9.58 -1.45 -9.52
CA ASP A 120 10.66 -0.61 -8.99
C ASP A 120 10.19 0.82 -8.67
N PHE A 121 11.15 1.65 -8.28
CA PHE A 121 10.90 3.04 -7.93
C PHE A 121 10.40 3.86 -9.14
N GLU A 122 10.87 3.57 -10.36
CA GLU A 122 10.43 4.29 -11.55
C GLU A 122 8.95 4.01 -11.82
N ASP A 123 8.57 2.74 -11.85
CA ASP A 123 7.19 2.30 -11.99
C ASP A 123 6.28 2.92 -10.90
N PHE A 124 6.75 2.92 -9.65
CA PHE A 124 6.02 3.52 -8.53
C PHE A 124 5.80 5.03 -8.75
N MET A 125 6.82 5.76 -9.20
CA MET A 125 6.73 7.20 -9.44
C MET A 125 5.75 7.53 -10.57
N VAL A 126 5.70 6.73 -11.64
CA VAL A 126 4.70 6.88 -12.71
C VAL A 126 3.29 6.80 -12.15
N GLN A 127 3.03 5.84 -11.26
CA GLN A 127 1.71 5.68 -10.64
C GLN A 127 1.39 6.80 -9.65
N LEU A 128 2.36 7.20 -8.82
CA LEU A 128 2.23 8.31 -7.88
C LEU A 128 1.85 9.61 -8.61
N LEU A 129 2.56 9.94 -9.71
CA LEU A 129 2.26 11.11 -10.52
C LEU A 129 0.89 10.99 -11.19
N SER A 130 0.54 9.80 -11.69
CA SER A 130 -0.76 9.56 -12.33
C SER A 130 -1.93 9.82 -11.39
N LEU A 131 -1.86 9.33 -10.14
CA LEU A 131 -2.86 9.61 -9.10
C LEU A 131 -2.91 11.10 -8.76
N ALA A 132 -1.75 11.76 -8.59
CA ALA A 132 -1.70 13.19 -8.29
C ALA A 132 -2.34 14.05 -9.40
N LEU A 133 -2.11 13.69 -10.67
CA LEU A 133 -2.67 14.40 -11.83
C LEU A 133 -4.19 14.20 -11.99
N MET A 134 -4.73 13.10 -11.50
CA MET A 134 -6.17 12.85 -11.50
C MET A 134 -6.91 13.56 -10.38
N SER A 135 -6.23 13.80 -9.26
CA SER A 135 -6.79 14.55 -8.15
C SER A 135 -7.12 15.98 -8.54
N ASP A 136 -7.94 16.64 -7.72
CA ASP A 136 -8.29 18.04 -7.94
C ASP A 136 -7.15 19.01 -7.56
N LEU A 137 -5.98 18.50 -7.13
CA LEU A 137 -4.80 19.28 -6.72
C LEU A 137 -4.43 20.40 -7.70
N ARG A 138 -4.40 20.11 -9.01
CA ARG A 138 -4.03 21.15 -10.00
C ARG A 138 -5.08 22.25 -10.09
N GLN A 139 -6.36 21.92 -9.89
CA GLN A 139 -7.43 22.91 -9.84
C GLN A 139 -7.34 23.72 -8.55
N GLU A 140 -7.09 23.08 -7.40
CA GLU A 140 -6.89 23.74 -6.11
C GLU A 140 -5.72 24.72 -6.15
N ILE A 141 -4.56 24.29 -6.68
CA ILE A 141 -3.39 25.15 -6.87
C ILE A 141 -3.72 26.36 -7.75
N ARG A 142 -4.45 26.17 -8.86
CA ARG A 142 -4.88 27.28 -9.72
C ARG A 142 -5.81 28.23 -8.98
N ASN A 143 -6.78 27.71 -8.23
CA ASN A 143 -7.72 28.53 -7.46
C ASN A 143 -6.99 29.38 -6.41
N ALA A 144 -6.02 28.79 -5.71
CA ALA A 144 -5.19 29.49 -4.73
C ALA A 144 -4.31 30.58 -5.38
N MET A 145 -3.65 30.28 -6.50
CA MET A 145 -2.79 31.25 -7.20
C MET A 145 -3.57 32.40 -7.85
N LEU A 146 -4.77 32.13 -8.37
CA LEU A 146 -5.59 33.13 -9.04
C LEU A 146 -6.38 34.03 -8.07
N GLY A 147 -6.22 33.84 -6.76
CA GLY A 147 -6.91 34.65 -5.76
C GLY A 147 -8.44 34.57 -5.89
N VAL A 148 -8.97 33.44 -6.37
CA VAL A 148 -10.41 33.19 -6.37
C VAL A 148 -10.81 32.95 -4.92
N ALA A 149 -11.00 34.05 -4.18
CA ALA A 149 -11.74 34.05 -2.95
C ALA A 149 -13.10 33.40 -3.24
N ASP A 150 -13.42 32.37 -2.46
CA ASP A 150 -14.67 31.64 -2.52
C ASP A 150 -15.87 32.58 -2.70
N GLY A 151 -16.50 32.50 -3.86
CA GLY A 151 -17.89 32.92 -4.06
C GLY A 151 -18.89 31.83 -3.69
N ASN A 152 -18.48 30.76 -2.99
CA ASN A 152 -19.38 29.73 -2.52
C ASN A 152 -18.98 29.23 -1.12
N SER A 153 -19.36 30.02 -0.13
CA SER A 153 -19.41 29.62 1.28
C SER A 153 -20.24 28.34 1.45
N ASN A 154 -19.57 27.19 1.58
CA ASN A 154 -20.14 26.02 2.23
C ASN A 154 -19.63 25.97 3.69
N PRO A 155 -20.47 26.30 4.70
CA PRO A 155 -20.02 26.48 6.08
C PRO A 155 -19.59 25.18 6.80
N HIS A 156 -19.59 24.02 6.12
CA HIS A 156 -19.38 22.73 6.80
C HIS A 156 -17.91 22.28 6.95
N LEU A 157 -16.93 23.04 6.48
CA LEU A 157 -15.51 22.68 6.57
C LEU A 157 -14.63 23.58 7.46
N GLN A 158 -15.20 24.62 8.08
CA GLN A 158 -14.47 25.51 8.99
C GLN A 158 -14.38 25.02 10.45
N LEU A 159 -14.86 23.81 10.79
CA LEU A 159 -14.91 23.36 12.18
C LEU A 159 -14.00 22.18 12.52
N ARG A 160 -12.73 22.17 12.08
CA ARG A 160 -11.75 21.14 12.56
C ARG A 160 -10.32 21.60 12.83
N SER A 161 -10.04 22.90 12.83
CA SER A 161 -8.76 23.40 13.35
C SER A 161 -9.03 24.66 14.14
N LEU A 162 -9.17 24.51 15.47
CA LEU A 162 -8.87 25.48 16.54
C LEU A 162 -9.68 25.12 17.80
N THR A 163 -9.04 24.34 18.66
CA THR A 163 -9.19 24.18 20.13
C THR A 163 -8.56 22.81 20.41
N VAL A 164 -7.39 22.71 21.02
CA VAL A 164 -7.15 23.07 22.42
C VAL A 164 -5.70 23.55 22.56
N SER A 165 -5.55 24.83 22.92
CA SER A 165 -4.45 25.27 23.80
C SER A 165 -5.02 25.25 25.22
N GLY A 166 -4.22 24.78 26.17
CA GLY A 166 -4.65 24.56 27.56
C GLY A 166 -4.94 25.84 28.33
N HIS A 167 -5.60 25.68 29.48
CA HIS A 167 -5.16 26.13 30.81
C HIS A 167 -6.11 25.54 31.87
N GLY A 168 -5.50 25.06 32.94
CA GLY A 168 -6.11 24.47 34.14
C GLY A 168 -5.02 23.86 34.98
#